data_AF-A0A2H9MEG2-F1
#
_entry.id   AF-A0A2H9MEG2-F1
#
_cell.length_a   1.000
_cell.length_b   1.000
_cell.length_c   1.000
_cell.angle_alpha   90.00
_cell.angle_beta   90.00
_cell.angle_gamma   90.00
#
_symmetry.space_group_name_H-M   'P 1'
#
loop_
_entity.id
_entity.type
_entity.pdbx_description
1 polymer ?
#
loop_
_entity_poly.entity_id
_entity_poly.type
_entity_poly.pdbx_seq_one_letter_code
_entity_poly.pdbx_strand_id
1 'polypeptide(L)'
;MLLCHDPSQGYILFQCQDCGDAVTVHTSCNSRLCPSCGRRMTEDWANRIKNILLTCPHRHCVFTLPVELWSLMKNDRKLIAIAFSKLLDVVMNVFRHQNKGVEITPGITAVLHTFGEDMKFNVHFHCLITCGGINPSGNWVDLDFFFFEGLRKVWQYHILSAIKASLPKNRQNNIFIDKLFKDHPKGFYVWAKDTVNNSKNLLKYIARYVRHPAIAQSRILSFDGRTVTFICNKGEKGERVISMHVLEFLLALTQHIPPKGFQLIKHLGLYANRSRRKYATVICMFKRKLKLIQKKLFTSTKRCKLCNGPMKIMEIFPPTDPPRHLLLSSYAGQQRLR
;
A
#
# COMPACT_ATOMS: atom_id res chain seq x y z
N MET A 1 -2.73 -12.88 16.77
CA MET A 1 -2.42 -11.44 17.00
C MET A 1 -2.08 -11.21 18.45
N LEU A 2 -2.94 -11.63 19.39
CA LEU A 2 -2.75 -11.45 20.84
C LEU A 2 -1.46 -12.09 21.36
N LEU A 3 -1.04 -13.23 20.80
CA LEU A 3 0.21 -13.91 21.17
C LEU A 3 1.38 -13.58 20.22
N CYS A 4 1.34 -12.46 19.49
CA CYS A 4 2.45 -12.12 18.58
C CYS A 4 3.71 -11.81 19.39
N HIS A 5 4.84 -12.46 19.07
CA HIS A 5 6.10 -12.39 19.82
C HIS A 5 6.05 -13.01 21.22
N ASP A 6 5.01 -13.78 21.54
CA ASP A 6 4.98 -14.56 22.77
C ASP A 6 5.99 -15.73 22.68
N PRO A 7 6.83 -15.97 23.71
CA PRO A 7 7.81 -17.06 23.71
C PRO A 7 7.23 -18.44 23.44
N SER A 8 5.98 -18.70 23.87
CA SER A 8 5.28 -19.97 23.62
C SER A 8 5.01 -20.23 22.13
N GLN A 9 5.04 -19.18 21.31
CA GLN A 9 4.78 -19.24 19.88
C GLN A 9 6.03 -19.49 19.05
N GLY A 10 7.17 -19.81 19.67
CA GLY A 10 8.41 -20.06 18.96
C GLY A 10 9.41 -18.90 19.05
N TYR A 11 10.69 -19.23 18.96
CA TYR A 11 11.79 -18.26 18.96
C TYR A 11 13.07 -18.82 18.33
N ILE A 12 13.99 -17.92 18.01
CA ILE A 12 15.37 -18.25 17.62
C ILE A 12 16.31 -17.56 18.60
N LEU A 13 17.14 -18.34 19.29
CA LEU A 13 18.19 -17.82 20.16
C LEU A 13 19.47 -17.62 19.35
N PHE A 14 20.00 -16.40 19.40
CA PHE A 14 21.29 -16.06 18.82
C PHE A 14 22.30 -15.79 19.92
N GLN A 15 23.55 -16.20 19.75
CA GLN A 15 24.65 -15.86 20.64
C GLN A 15 25.82 -15.27 19.86
N CYS A 16 26.42 -14.20 20.38
CA CYS A 16 27.61 -13.59 19.84
C CYS A 16 28.83 -14.48 20.09
N GLN A 17 29.65 -14.68 19.06
CA GLN A 17 30.86 -15.49 19.19
C GLN A 17 32.00 -14.75 19.89
N ASP A 18 31.97 -13.41 19.93
CA ASP A 18 33.08 -12.60 20.46
C ASP A 18 32.90 -12.25 21.94
N CYS A 19 31.67 -11.93 22.38
CA CYS A 19 31.39 -11.51 23.76
C CYS A 19 30.36 -12.37 24.50
N GLY A 20 29.84 -13.43 23.87
CA GLY A 20 28.84 -14.32 24.49
C GLY A 20 27.43 -13.76 24.65
N ASP A 21 27.21 -12.47 24.33
CA ASP A 21 25.90 -11.82 24.41
C ASP A 21 24.83 -12.56 23.60
N ALA A 22 23.66 -12.75 24.21
CA ALA A 22 22.59 -13.55 23.65
C ALA A 22 21.34 -12.71 23.36
N VAL A 23 20.71 -12.95 22.21
CA VAL A 23 19.48 -12.27 21.80
C VAL A 23 18.48 -13.28 21.26
N THR A 24 17.36 -13.40 21.96
CA THR A 24 16.19 -14.18 21.51
C THR A 24 15.34 -13.36 20.55
N VAL A 25 14.93 -13.96 19.43
CA VAL A 25 14.00 -13.38 18.47
C VAL A 25 12.74 -14.23 18.43
N HIS A 26 11.66 -13.72 18.99
CA HIS A 26 10.37 -14.40 19.00
C HIS A 26 9.69 -14.35 17.63
N THR A 27 8.96 -15.43 17.30
CA THR A 27 8.22 -15.54 16.05
C THR A 27 7.12 -14.47 15.97
N SER A 28 6.86 -14.02 14.75
CA SER A 28 5.80 -13.06 14.48
C SER A 28 4.57 -13.76 13.90
N CYS A 29 3.37 -13.35 14.30
CA CYS A 29 2.13 -13.96 13.80
C CYS A 29 1.86 -13.67 12.31
N ASN A 30 2.58 -12.71 11.72
CA ASN A 30 2.50 -12.29 10.30
C ASN A 30 1.09 -11.86 9.84
N SER A 31 0.18 -11.61 10.77
CA SER A 31 -1.18 -11.15 10.50
C SER A 31 -1.19 -9.71 10.01
N ARG A 32 -2.07 -9.42 9.04
CA ARG A 32 -2.31 -8.05 8.55
C ARG A 32 -2.98 -7.14 9.57
N LEU A 33 -3.70 -7.72 10.54
CA LEU A 33 -4.34 -6.96 11.61
C LEU A 33 -3.38 -6.64 12.76
N CYS A 34 -2.22 -7.32 12.82
CA CYS A 34 -1.25 -7.11 13.88
C CYS A 34 -0.43 -5.84 13.61
N PRO A 35 -0.50 -4.81 14.47
CA PRO A 35 0.27 -3.57 14.29
C PRO A 35 1.78 -3.79 14.25
N SER A 36 2.31 -4.67 15.11
CA SER A 36 3.74 -5.01 15.16
C SER A 36 4.23 -5.65 13.86
N CYS A 37 3.50 -6.63 13.34
CA CYS A 37 3.81 -7.26 12.05
C CYS A 37 3.63 -6.29 10.88
N GLY A 38 2.60 -5.45 10.93
CA GLY A 38 2.34 -4.41 9.93
C GLY A 38 3.48 -3.41 9.81
N ARG A 39 4.03 -2.96 10.96
CA ARG A 39 5.19 -2.05 11.03
C ARG A 39 6.45 -2.68 10.43
N ARG A 40 6.83 -3.88 10.88
CA ARG A 40 8.00 -4.59 10.32
C ARG A 40 7.88 -4.76 8.81
N MET A 41 6.73 -5.24 8.34
CA MET A 41 6.51 -5.48 6.92
C MET A 41 6.52 -4.18 6.09
N THR A 42 6.06 -3.10 6.69
CA THR A 42 6.13 -1.74 6.14
C THR A 42 7.58 -1.29 5.96
N GLU A 43 8.42 -1.50 6.97
CA GLU A 43 9.87 -1.18 6.91
C GLU A 43 10.58 -2.04 5.87
N ASP A 44 10.33 -3.36 5.84
CA ASP A 44 10.88 -4.29 4.86
C ASP A 44 10.49 -3.89 3.42
N TRP A 45 9.24 -3.53 3.21
CA TRP A 45 8.76 -3.06 1.90
C TRP A 45 9.40 -1.74 1.49
N ALA A 46 9.53 -0.78 2.42
CA ALA A 46 10.20 0.49 2.16
C ALA A 46 11.64 0.27 1.68
N ASN A 47 12.35 -0.65 2.33
CA ASN A 47 13.71 -1.03 1.92
C ASN A 47 13.74 -1.64 0.51
N ARG A 48 12.74 -2.44 0.12
CA ARG A 48 12.65 -3.02 -1.24
C ARG A 48 12.35 -1.96 -2.30
N ILE A 49 11.44 -1.04 -2.01
CA ILE A 49 10.97 -0.01 -2.95
C ILE A 49 12.06 0.99 -3.32
N LYS A 50 13.00 1.25 -2.41
CA LYS A 50 14.19 2.05 -2.67
C LYS A 50 14.92 1.64 -3.95
N ASN A 51 14.93 0.35 -4.26
CA ASN A 51 15.61 -0.19 -5.44
C ASN A 51 14.73 -0.18 -6.70
N ILE A 52 13.42 0.05 -6.55
CA ILE A 52 12.44 0.07 -7.64
C ILE A 52 12.28 1.49 -8.17
N LEU A 53 12.19 2.48 -7.28
CA LEU A 53 11.94 3.88 -7.64
C LEU A 53 13.07 4.48 -8.49
N LEU A 54 12.68 5.34 -9.43
CA LEU A 54 13.62 6.16 -10.20
C LEU A 54 14.10 7.34 -9.35
N THR A 55 15.32 7.81 -9.62
CA THR A 55 15.84 9.05 -9.00
C THR A 55 15.28 10.26 -9.74
N CYS A 56 13.99 10.51 -9.58
CA CYS A 56 13.27 11.67 -10.10
C CYS A 56 12.31 12.19 -9.03
N PRO A 57 11.76 13.40 -9.17
CA PRO A 57 10.66 13.83 -8.33
C PRO A 57 9.43 12.93 -8.52
N HIS A 58 8.64 12.80 -7.47
CA HIS A 58 7.36 12.10 -7.51
C HIS A 58 6.26 12.93 -6.89
N ARG A 59 5.03 12.72 -7.34
CA ARG A 59 3.83 13.26 -6.71
C ARG A 59 3.07 12.17 -5.99
N HIS A 60 2.65 12.46 -4.77
CA HIS A 60 1.71 11.60 -4.05
C HIS A 60 0.28 12.02 -4.37
N CYS A 61 -0.45 11.15 -5.05
CA CYS A 61 -1.86 11.32 -5.36
C CYS A 61 -2.70 10.27 -4.61
N VAL A 62 -3.84 10.66 -4.09
CA VAL A 62 -4.82 9.78 -3.46
C VAL A 62 -6.08 9.81 -4.31
N PHE A 63 -6.38 8.70 -4.98
CA PHE A 63 -7.60 8.54 -5.76
C PHE A 63 -8.65 7.86 -4.87
N THR A 64 -9.73 8.56 -4.57
CA THR A 64 -10.79 8.06 -3.69
C THR A 64 -12.02 7.67 -4.51
N LEU A 65 -12.69 6.59 -4.10
CA LEU A 65 -13.96 6.18 -4.68
C LEU A 65 -15.14 6.68 -3.82
N PRO A 66 -16.23 7.14 -4.47
CA PRO A 66 -17.39 7.70 -3.78
C PRO A 66 -18.13 6.65 -2.94
N VAL A 67 -18.84 7.10 -1.90
CA VAL A 67 -19.52 6.25 -0.90
C VAL A 67 -20.61 5.37 -1.50
N GLU A 68 -21.21 5.85 -2.57
CA GLU A 68 -22.25 5.22 -3.35
C GLU A 68 -21.77 3.89 -3.98
N LEU A 69 -20.47 3.77 -4.27
CA LEU A 69 -19.88 2.52 -4.80
C LEU A 69 -19.50 1.52 -3.70
N TRP A 70 -19.51 1.92 -2.43
CA TRP A 70 -18.98 1.10 -1.34
C TRP A 70 -19.76 -0.19 -1.13
N SER A 71 -21.09 -0.15 -1.15
CA SER A 71 -21.93 -1.34 -0.98
C SER A 71 -21.65 -2.37 -2.08
N LEU A 72 -21.59 -1.90 -3.33
CA LEU A 72 -21.28 -2.72 -4.48
C LEU A 72 -19.87 -3.36 -4.36
N MET A 73 -18.88 -2.61 -3.90
CA MET A 73 -17.50 -3.08 -3.73
C MET A 73 -17.27 -3.94 -2.47
N LYS A 74 -18.14 -3.84 -1.46
CA LYS A 74 -18.15 -4.79 -0.35
C LYS A 74 -18.60 -6.17 -0.82
N ASN A 75 -19.64 -6.20 -1.65
CA ASN A 75 -20.23 -7.42 -2.17
C ASN A 75 -19.37 -8.05 -3.28
N ASP A 76 -18.81 -7.24 -4.19
CA ASP A 76 -17.89 -7.71 -5.21
C ASP A 76 -16.54 -6.97 -5.18
N ARG A 77 -15.55 -7.63 -4.58
CA ARG A 77 -14.18 -7.13 -4.47
C ARG A 77 -13.48 -7.03 -5.83
N LYS A 78 -13.96 -7.71 -6.88
CA LYS A 78 -13.37 -7.60 -8.24
C LYS A 78 -13.48 -6.18 -8.79
N LEU A 79 -14.53 -5.45 -8.41
CA LEU A 79 -14.70 -4.05 -8.82
C LEU A 79 -13.60 -3.14 -8.26
N ILE A 80 -13.07 -3.44 -7.07
CA ILE A 80 -11.89 -2.73 -6.54
C ILE A 80 -10.66 -3.06 -7.40
N ALA A 81 -10.50 -4.31 -7.83
CA ALA A 81 -9.38 -4.71 -8.69
C ALA A 81 -9.44 -4.06 -10.08
N ILE A 82 -10.66 -3.89 -10.62
CA ILE A 82 -10.94 -3.14 -11.85
C ILE A 82 -10.59 -1.67 -11.66
N ALA A 83 -11.04 -1.04 -10.57
CA ALA A 83 -10.67 0.34 -10.29
C ALA A 83 -9.15 0.52 -10.18
N PHE A 84 -8.48 -0.42 -9.52
CA PHE A 84 -7.03 -0.44 -9.37
C PHE A 84 -6.29 -0.58 -10.72
N SER A 85 -6.86 -1.28 -11.71
CA SER A 85 -6.22 -1.40 -13.04
C SER A 85 -6.29 -0.12 -13.86
N LYS A 86 -7.23 0.79 -13.56
CA LYS A 86 -7.45 2.05 -14.29
C LYS A 86 -6.55 3.20 -13.92
N LEU A 87 -5.78 3.09 -12.84
CA LEU A 87 -4.87 4.16 -12.40
C LEU A 87 -3.87 4.59 -13.48
N LEU A 88 -3.29 3.66 -14.23
CA LEU A 88 -2.33 3.99 -15.28
C LEU A 88 -3.02 4.74 -16.44
N ASP A 89 -4.16 4.22 -16.91
CA ASP A 89 -4.94 4.81 -18.01
C ASP A 89 -5.33 6.25 -17.68
N VAL A 90 -5.71 6.51 -16.43
CA VAL A 90 -6.13 7.83 -15.94
C VAL A 90 -4.98 8.83 -15.96
N VAL A 91 -3.82 8.45 -15.41
CA VAL A 91 -2.64 9.33 -15.38
C VAL A 91 -2.12 9.57 -16.79
N MET A 92 -2.04 8.53 -17.63
CA MET A 92 -1.61 8.66 -19.02
C MET A 92 -2.54 9.56 -19.85
N ASN A 93 -3.87 9.48 -19.64
CA ASN A 93 -4.82 10.36 -20.32
C ASN A 93 -4.58 11.84 -19.97
N VAL A 94 -4.38 12.15 -18.69
CA VAL A 94 -4.11 13.53 -18.26
C VAL A 94 -2.75 14.01 -18.78
N PHE A 95 -1.71 13.18 -18.68
CA PHE A 95 -0.37 13.54 -19.18
C PHE A 95 -0.39 13.78 -20.69
N ARG A 96 -1.10 12.93 -21.44
CA ARG A 96 -1.29 13.10 -22.88
C ARG A 96 -1.99 14.42 -23.22
N HIS A 97 -3.02 14.77 -22.47
CA HIS A 97 -3.72 16.05 -22.65
C HIS A 97 -2.81 17.24 -22.37
N GLN A 98 -2.05 17.21 -21.28
CA GLN A 98 -1.09 18.27 -20.93
C GLN A 98 0.04 18.41 -21.95
N ASN A 99 0.44 17.31 -22.58
CA ASN A 99 1.54 17.28 -23.54
C ASN A 99 1.08 17.24 -25.01
N LYS A 100 -0.02 17.95 -25.33
CA LYS A 100 -0.53 18.15 -26.70
C LYS A 100 -0.69 16.86 -27.52
N GLY A 101 -1.14 15.78 -26.87
CA GLY A 101 -1.44 14.52 -27.52
C GLY A 101 -0.29 13.51 -27.52
N VAL A 102 0.91 13.89 -27.08
CA VAL A 102 2.07 12.99 -26.97
C VAL A 102 1.87 12.04 -25.79
N GLU A 103 1.99 10.74 -26.03
CA GLU A 103 1.90 9.73 -24.98
C GLU A 103 3.12 9.78 -24.06
N ILE A 104 2.89 9.85 -22.75
CA ILE A 104 3.95 9.81 -21.74
C ILE A 104 3.63 8.67 -20.78
N THR A 105 4.53 7.69 -20.68
CA THR A 105 4.40 6.57 -19.75
C THR A 105 5.06 6.90 -18.40
N PRO A 106 4.30 7.16 -17.32
CA PRO A 106 4.84 7.41 -15.98
C PRO A 106 5.23 6.11 -15.26
N GLY A 107 5.99 6.23 -14.17
CA GLY A 107 6.10 5.18 -13.16
C GLY A 107 5.09 5.40 -12.04
N ILE A 108 4.28 4.39 -11.72
CA ILE A 108 3.30 4.47 -10.62
C ILE A 108 3.50 3.32 -9.62
N THR A 109 3.68 3.65 -8.35
CA THR A 109 3.54 2.70 -7.24
C THR A 109 2.28 3.05 -6.49
N ALA A 110 1.29 2.16 -6.52
CA ALA A 110 -0.02 2.42 -5.95
C ALA A 110 -0.34 1.39 -4.87
N VAL A 111 -0.95 1.85 -3.77
CA VAL A 111 -1.36 1.06 -2.62
C VAL A 111 -2.84 1.27 -2.34
N LEU A 112 -3.58 0.17 -2.28
CA LEU A 112 -5.00 0.15 -1.96
C LEU A 112 -5.22 0.19 -0.44
N HIS A 113 -6.04 1.14 -0.01
CA HIS A 113 -6.68 1.18 1.31
C HIS A 113 -8.18 1.02 1.18
N THR A 114 -8.80 0.34 2.14
CA THR A 114 -10.26 0.12 2.19
C THR A 114 -10.91 0.71 3.43
N PHE A 115 -10.16 1.44 4.27
CA PHE A 115 -10.64 2.00 5.53
C PHE A 115 -10.33 3.49 5.61
N GLY A 116 -11.27 4.27 6.14
CA GLY A 116 -11.02 5.62 6.63
C GLY A 116 -10.41 5.58 8.02
N GLU A 117 -10.15 6.76 8.57
CA GLU A 117 -9.59 6.90 9.91
C GLU A 117 -10.51 6.36 11.00
N ASP A 118 -11.82 6.47 10.83
CA ASP A 118 -12.85 5.90 11.71
C ASP A 118 -13.15 4.42 11.39
N MET A 119 -12.25 3.74 10.68
CA MET A 119 -12.37 2.36 10.18
C MET A 119 -13.58 2.09 9.28
N LYS A 120 -14.34 3.12 8.88
CA LYS A 120 -15.41 2.96 7.90
C LYS A 120 -14.82 2.51 6.58
N PHE A 121 -15.57 1.68 5.86
CA PHE A 121 -15.18 1.27 4.53
C PHE A 121 -14.99 2.49 3.64
N ASN A 122 -13.80 2.66 3.08
CA ASN A 122 -13.44 3.78 2.21
C ASN A 122 -12.34 3.34 1.26
N VAL A 123 -12.70 3.11 0.00
CA VAL A 123 -11.75 2.63 -1.01
C VAL A 123 -10.99 3.80 -1.60
N HIS A 124 -9.68 3.81 -1.39
CA HIS A 124 -8.79 4.81 -1.98
C HIS A 124 -7.41 4.24 -2.29
N PHE A 125 -6.73 4.88 -3.24
CA PHE A 125 -5.44 4.43 -3.76
C PHE A 125 -4.38 5.49 -3.51
N HIS A 126 -3.46 5.21 -2.59
CA HIS A 126 -2.24 5.99 -2.39
C HIS A 126 -1.26 5.71 -3.52
N CYS A 127 -1.06 6.68 -4.39
CA CYS A 127 -0.26 6.55 -5.60
C CYS A 127 0.96 7.46 -5.52
N LEU A 128 2.14 6.88 -5.68
CA LEU A 128 3.34 7.62 -6.00
C LEU A 128 3.57 7.59 -7.51
N ILE A 129 3.50 8.75 -8.13
CA ILE A 129 3.59 8.91 -9.59
C ILE A 129 4.85 9.72 -9.89
N THR A 130 5.66 9.32 -10.87
CA THR A 130 6.80 10.13 -11.34
C THR A 130 6.32 11.47 -11.90
N CYS A 131 7.02 12.57 -11.59
CA CYS A 131 6.77 13.89 -12.21
C CYS A 131 7.37 13.94 -13.62
N GLY A 132 6.90 13.04 -14.48
CA GLY A 132 7.46 12.81 -15.80
C GLY A 132 7.33 11.36 -16.22
N GLY A 133 7.77 11.06 -17.43
CA GLY A 133 7.72 9.70 -17.96
C GLY A 133 8.46 9.57 -19.28
N ILE A 134 8.38 8.38 -19.88
CA ILE A 134 9.03 8.09 -21.16
C ILE A 134 8.01 8.24 -22.30
N ASN A 135 8.40 8.96 -23.34
CA ASN A 135 7.63 9.08 -24.58
C ASN A 135 7.92 7.88 -25.54
N PRO A 136 7.19 7.73 -26.67
CA PRO A 136 7.41 6.61 -27.59
C PRO A 136 8.82 6.54 -28.18
N SER A 137 9.50 7.69 -28.31
CA SER A 137 10.90 7.77 -28.77
C SER A 137 11.92 7.33 -27.71
N GLY A 138 11.48 6.99 -26.49
CA GLY A 138 12.34 6.55 -25.40
C GLY A 138 12.94 7.69 -24.56
N ASN A 139 12.56 8.94 -24.84
CA ASN A 139 13.07 10.11 -24.14
C ASN A 139 12.25 10.40 -22.88
N TRP A 140 12.94 10.86 -21.84
CA TRP A 140 12.29 11.36 -20.63
C TRP A 140 11.66 12.73 -20.91
N VAL A 141 10.44 12.92 -20.42
CA VAL A 141 9.71 14.19 -20.46
C VAL A 141 9.28 14.52 -19.04
N ASP A 142 9.74 15.66 -18.52
CA ASP A 142 9.38 16.16 -17.21
C ASP A 142 7.94 16.70 -17.19
N LEU A 143 7.22 16.41 -16.12
CA LEU A 143 5.84 16.84 -15.91
C LEU A 143 5.66 17.25 -14.44
N ASP A 144 6.01 18.50 -14.14
CA ASP A 144 5.93 19.06 -12.79
C ASP A 144 4.52 19.50 -12.41
N PHE A 145 3.68 19.81 -13.40
CA PHE A 145 2.29 20.18 -13.19
C PHE A 145 1.37 18.98 -13.39
N PHE A 146 0.49 18.70 -12.42
CA PHE A 146 -0.54 17.69 -12.53
C PHE A 146 -1.89 18.40 -12.62
N PHE A 147 -2.58 18.25 -13.75
CA PHE A 147 -3.89 18.85 -13.95
C PHE A 147 -4.95 18.12 -13.11
N PHE A 148 -5.16 18.60 -11.87
CA PHE A 148 -5.96 17.91 -10.87
C PHE A 148 -7.43 17.78 -11.23
N GLU A 149 -8.04 18.82 -11.80
CA GLU A 149 -9.43 18.76 -12.25
C GLU A 149 -9.61 17.72 -13.35
N GLY A 150 -8.63 17.63 -14.27
CA GLY A 150 -8.55 16.57 -15.27
C GLY A 150 -8.48 15.19 -14.64
N LEU A 151 -7.60 14.99 -13.66
CA LEU A 151 -7.48 13.70 -12.95
C LEU A 151 -8.81 13.29 -12.32
N ARG A 152 -9.57 14.20 -11.72
CA ARG A 152 -10.87 13.90 -11.10
C ARG A 152 -11.91 13.44 -12.11
N LYS A 153 -12.05 14.16 -13.23
CA LYS A 153 -13.01 13.83 -14.30
C LYS A 153 -12.62 12.56 -15.04
N VAL A 154 -11.34 12.41 -15.38
CA VAL A 154 -10.83 11.21 -16.06
C VAL A 154 -10.93 9.99 -15.13
N TRP A 155 -10.64 10.15 -13.83
CA TRP A 155 -10.84 9.09 -12.83
C TRP A 155 -12.30 8.64 -12.77
N GLN A 156 -13.24 9.57 -12.63
CA GLN A 156 -14.67 9.27 -12.66
C GLN A 156 -15.06 8.50 -13.93
N TYR A 157 -14.67 9.00 -15.10
CA TYR A 157 -14.99 8.40 -16.38
C TYR A 157 -14.50 6.94 -16.48
N HIS A 158 -13.21 6.71 -16.25
CA HIS A 158 -12.62 5.37 -16.35
C HIS A 158 -13.24 4.39 -15.35
N ILE A 159 -13.56 4.85 -14.14
CA ILE A 159 -14.19 4.01 -13.12
C ILE A 159 -15.63 3.66 -13.49
N LEU A 160 -16.45 4.66 -13.78
CA LEU A 160 -17.86 4.44 -14.08
C LEU A 160 -18.04 3.62 -15.36
N SER A 161 -17.23 3.87 -16.40
CA SER A 161 -17.25 3.05 -17.62
C SER A 161 -16.82 1.61 -17.36
N ALA A 162 -15.76 1.38 -16.57
CA ALA A 162 -15.29 0.03 -16.28
C ALA A 162 -16.25 -0.76 -15.36
N ILE A 163 -16.87 -0.09 -14.38
CA ILE A 163 -17.91 -0.68 -13.52
C ILE A 163 -19.15 -0.99 -14.35
N LYS A 164 -19.64 -0.05 -15.18
CA LYS A 164 -20.79 -0.27 -16.07
C LYS A 164 -20.59 -1.48 -16.97
N ALA A 165 -19.40 -1.64 -17.53
CA ALA A 165 -19.04 -2.79 -18.37
C ALA A 165 -19.02 -4.14 -17.59
N SER A 166 -18.81 -4.09 -16.27
CA SER A 166 -18.74 -5.28 -15.41
C SER A 166 -20.06 -5.63 -14.75
N LEU A 167 -21.04 -4.72 -14.78
CA LEU A 167 -22.36 -4.94 -14.19
C LEU A 167 -23.31 -5.61 -15.19
N PRO A 168 -24.32 -6.37 -14.71
CA PRO A 168 -25.40 -6.86 -15.56
C PRO A 168 -26.07 -5.72 -16.33
N LYS A 169 -26.29 -5.92 -17.63
CA LYS A 169 -26.91 -4.94 -18.51
C LYS A 169 -28.41 -4.83 -18.21
N ASN A 170 -28.79 -3.90 -17.35
CA ASN A 170 -30.18 -3.62 -17.03
C ASN A 170 -30.40 -2.11 -16.77
N ARG A 171 -31.67 -1.69 -16.80
CA ARG A 171 -32.07 -0.29 -16.64
C ARG A 171 -31.62 0.29 -15.30
N GLN A 172 -31.70 -0.49 -14.22
CA GLN A 172 -31.36 -0.03 -12.87
C GLN A 172 -29.88 0.34 -12.74
N ASN A 173 -28.99 -0.52 -13.26
CA ASN A 173 -27.55 -0.28 -13.25
C ASN A 173 -27.16 0.91 -14.13
N ASN A 174 -27.82 1.09 -15.28
CA ASN A 174 -27.60 2.25 -16.13
C ASN A 174 -28.00 3.55 -15.42
N ILE A 175 -29.20 3.60 -14.80
CA ILE A 175 -29.66 4.76 -14.03
C ILE A 175 -28.69 5.06 -12.88
N PHE A 176 -28.21 4.04 -12.16
CA PHE A 176 -27.26 4.22 -11.08
C PHE A 176 -25.93 4.84 -11.56
N ILE A 177 -25.35 4.34 -12.65
CA ILE A 177 -24.11 4.89 -13.20
C ILE A 177 -24.31 6.32 -13.73
N ASP A 178 -25.40 6.56 -14.46
CA ASP A 178 -25.69 7.87 -15.03
C ASP A 178 -25.95 8.91 -13.91
N LYS A 179 -26.59 8.49 -12.82
CA LYS A 179 -26.74 9.30 -11.60
C LYS A 179 -25.38 9.66 -11.00
N LEU A 180 -24.42 8.74 -10.93
CA LEU A 180 -23.07 9.03 -10.43
C LEU A 180 -22.28 10.01 -11.31
N PHE A 181 -22.56 10.06 -12.62
CA PHE A 181 -22.01 11.12 -13.47
C PHE A 181 -22.64 12.49 -13.12
N LYS A 182 -23.96 12.53 -12.92
CA LYS A 182 -24.71 13.76 -12.59
C LYS A 182 -24.38 14.31 -11.21
N ASP A 183 -24.29 13.45 -10.20
CA ASP A 183 -24.09 13.83 -8.80
C ASP A 183 -22.64 14.28 -8.52
N HIS A 184 -21.69 13.94 -9.40
CA HIS A 184 -20.29 14.33 -9.29
C HIS A 184 -19.81 15.13 -10.52
N PRO A 185 -20.32 16.34 -10.76
CA PRO A 185 -19.99 17.12 -11.97
C PRO A 185 -18.52 17.59 -12.01
N LYS A 186 -17.86 17.64 -10.86
CA LYS A 186 -16.43 17.97 -10.72
C LYS A 186 -15.51 16.73 -10.73
N GLY A 187 -16.06 15.55 -11.03
CA GLY A 187 -15.35 14.28 -10.98
C GLY A 187 -15.18 13.71 -9.58
N PHE A 188 -14.61 12.51 -9.51
CA PHE A 188 -14.33 11.82 -8.26
C PHE A 188 -13.12 12.42 -7.55
N TYR A 189 -13.13 12.40 -6.22
CA TYR A 189 -12.10 13.05 -5.42
C TYR A 189 -10.72 12.45 -5.69
N VAL A 190 -9.82 13.33 -6.15
CA VAL A 190 -8.40 13.08 -6.23
C VAL A 190 -7.72 14.17 -5.43
N TRP A 191 -6.97 13.76 -4.42
CA TRP A 191 -6.05 14.62 -3.72
C TRP A 191 -4.66 14.41 -4.27
N ALA A 192 -3.86 15.46 -4.34
CA ALA A 192 -2.48 15.36 -4.74
C ALA A 192 -1.67 16.33 -3.89
N LYS A 193 -0.71 15.77 -3.16
CA LYS A 193 0.18 16.54 -2.30
C LYS A 193 1.33 17.13 -3.13
N ASP A 194 2.07 18.03 -2.49
CA ASP A 194 3.36 18.55 -2.93
C ASP A 194 4.30 17.46 -3.45
N THR A 195 5.14 17.87 -4.39
CA THR A 195 6.18 17.04 -4.96
C THR A 195 7.13 16.54 -3.87
N VAL A 196 7.40 15.24 -3.88
CA VAL A 196 8.32 14.58 -2.98
C VAL A 196 9.67 14.41 -3.69
N ASN A 197 10.62 15.27 -3.33
CA ASN A 197 11.93 15.37 -4.02
C ASN A 197 13.03 14.47 -3.40
N ASN A 198 12.88 14.07 -2.12
CA ASN A 198 13.93 13.35 -1.40
C ASN A 198 13.60 11.86 -1.23
N SER A 199 14.42 10.99 -1.84
CA SER A 199 14.28 9.53 -1.78
C SER A 199 14.21 8.94 -0.35
N LYS A 200 14.93 9.49 0.64
CA LYS A 200 14.85 8.98 2.03
C LYS A 200 13.52 9.34 2.70
N ASN A 201 13.05 10.57 2.51
CA ASN A 201 11.78 11.02 3.07
C ASN A 201 10.61 10.37 2.34
N LEU A 202 10.72 10.20 1.03
CA LEU A 202 9.76 9.51 0.18
C LEU A 202 9.47 8.07 0.63
N LEU A 203 10.53 7.33 0.98
CA LEU A 203 10.38 5.95 1.45
C LEU A 203 9.67 5.89 2.78
N LYS A 204 10.09 6.70 3.77
CA LYS A 204 9.38 6.81 5.05
C LYS A 204 7.94 7.27 4.88
N TYR A 205 7.70 8.15 3.90
CA TYR A 205 6.39 8.71 3.61
C TYR A 205 5.45 7.64 3.04
N ILE A 206 5.87 6.88 2.03
CA ILE A 206 5.02 5.84 1.43
C ILE A 206 4.86 4.62 2.31
N ALA A 207 5.92 4.25 3.05
CA ALA A 207 5.88 3.13 3.97
C ALA A 207 4.61 3.16 4.85
N ARG A 208 4.23 4.34 5.34
CA ARG A 208 3.03 4.55 6.18
C ARG A 208 1.74 3.99 5.58
N TYR A 209 1.66 3.86 4.25
CA TYR A 209 0.46 3.42 3.55
C TYR A 209 0.49 1.95 3.12
N VAL A 210 1.50 1.14 3.46
CA VAL A 210 1.66 -0.18 2.83
C VAL A 210 0.88 -1.30 3.52
N ARG A 211 0.95 -1.35 4.85
CA ARG A 211 0.29 -2.37 5.68
C ARG A 211 -0.06 -1.87 7.08
N HIS A 212 -0.45 -0.60 7.17
CA HIS A 212 -1.06 -0.07 8.37
C HIS A 212 -2.39 -0.84 8.63
N PRO A 213 -2.58 -1.50 9.78
CA PRO A 213 -3.87 -2.08 10.15
C PRO A 213 -4.92 -0.99 10.24
N ALA A 214 -6.22 -1.24 10.01
CA ALA A 214 -7.24 -0.18 9.92
C ALA A 214 -7.25 0.84 11.10
N ILE A 215 -6.72 0.44 12.26
CA ILE A 215 -6.43 1.31 13.40
C ILE A 215 -5.03 1.06 13.96
N ALA A 216 -4.30 2.14 14.29
CA ALA A 216 -3.04 2.05 15.00
C ALA A 216 -3.28 1.72 16.50
N GLN A 217 -2.39 0.92 17.11
CA GLN A 217 -2.52 0.55 18.53
C GLN A 217 -2.55 1.78 19.45
N SER A 218 -1.74 2.81 19.14
CA SER A 218 -1.69 4.06 19.90
C SER A 218 -3.00 4.85 19.90
N ARG A 219 -3.95 4.50 19.02
CA ARG A 219 -5.28 5.13 18.97
C ARG A 219 -6.29 4.43 19.86
N ILE A 220 -6.02 3.23 20.35
CA ILE A 220 -6.90 2.51 21.28
C ILE A 220 -6.62 3.05 22.68
N LEU A 221 -7.64 3.67 23.28
CA LEU A 221 -7.55 4.32 24.59
C LEU A 221 -7.85 3.34 25.72
N SER A 222 -8.88 2.51 25.57
CA SER A 222 -9.28 1.53 26.57
C SER A 222 -10.07 0.35 25.98
N PHE A 223 -10.05 -0.77 26.70
CA PHE A 223 -10.86 -1.95 26.43
C PHE A 223 -11.23 -2.61 27.77
N ASP A 224 -12.53 -2.76 28.04
CA ASP A 224 -13.05 -3.30 29.31
C ASP A 224 -13.55 -4.76 29.19
N GLY A 225 -13.28 -5.42 28.06
CA GLY A 225 -13.80 -6.75 27.73
C GLY A 225 -15.07 -6.75 26.87
N ARG A 226 -15.83 -5.64 26.84
CA ARG A 226 -17.08 -5.50 26.07
C ARG A 226 -17.06 -4.33 25.10
N THR A 227 -16.37 -3.26 25.44
CA THR A 227 -16.35 -1.98 24.73
C THR A 227 -14.92 -1.60 24.42
N VAL A 228 -14.67 -1.21 23.17
CA VAL A 228 -13.40 -0.65 22.73
C VAL A 228 -13.57 0.84 22.54
N THR A 229 -12.71 1.64 23.19
CA THR A 229 -12.68 3.09 23.02
C THR A 229 -11.41 3.49 22.29
N PHE A 230 -11.54 4.31 21.25
CA PHE A 230 -10.41 4.76 20.44
C PHE A 230 -10.60 6.18 19.91
N ILE A 231 -9.49 6.84 19.60
CA ILE A 231 -9.46 8.22 19.10
C ILE A 231 -9.34 8.25 17.57
N CYS A 232 -10.03 9.18 16.91
CA CYS A 232 -9.97 9.46 15.48
C CYS A 232 -9.65 10.94 15.25
N ASN A 233 -8.62 11.24 14.45
CA ASN A 233 -8.21 12.61 14.19
C ASN A 233 -8.78 13.06 12.86
N LYS A 234 -9.90 13.79 12.84
CA LYS A 234 -10.49 14.24 11.57
C LYS A 234 -9.81 15.49 11.00
N GLY A 235 -8.48 15.51 10.93
CA GLY A 235 -7.71 16.65 10.43
C GLY A 235 -8.18 17.97 11.06
N GLU A 236 -8.72 18.88 10.24
CA GLU A 236 -9.24 20.19 10.65
C GLU A 236 -10.43 20.14 11.64
N LYS A 237 -11.14 19.01 11.75
CA LYS A 237 -12.32 18.86 12.63
C LYS A 237 -11.98 18.37 14.05
N GLY A 238 -10.69 18.27 14.38
CA GLY A 238 -10.22 17.86 15.69
C GLY A 238 -10.30 16.36 15.97
N GLU A 239 -9.92 15.99 17.18
CA GLU A 239 -9.92 14.62 17.68
C GLU A 239 -11.33 14.23 18.15
N ARG A 240 -11.76 13.02 17.81
CA ARG A 240 -13.04 12.44 18.26
C ARG A 240 -12.79 11.10 18.92
N VAL A 241 -13.31 10.94 20.13
CA VAL A 241 -13.35 9.65 20.83
C VAL A 241 -14.57 8.86 20.35
N ILE A 242 -14.37 7.60 20.00
CA ILE A 242 -15.41 6.66 19.59
C ILE A 242 -15.34 5.45 20.52
N SER A 243 -16.48 5.09 21.10
CA SER A 243 -16.66 3.86 21.87
C SER A 243 -17.68 2.98 21.14
N MET A 244 -17.38 1.69 21.00
CA MET A 244 -18.28 0.72 20.36
C MET A 244 -18.13 -0.66 20.97
N HIS A 245 -19.15 -1.50 20.79
CA HIS A 245 -19.10 -2.88 21.30
C HIS A 245 -18.00 -3.68 20.58
N VAL A 246 -17.39 -4.64 21.28
CA VAL A 246 -16.24 -5.41 20.79
C VAL A 246 -16.55 -6.13 19.48
N LEU A 247 -17.78 -6.64 19.30
CA LEU A 247 -18.19 -7.27 18.04
C LEU A 247 -18.31 -6.27 16.89
N GLU A 248 -18.78 -5.06 17.14
CA GLU A 248 -18.83 -3.99 16.14
C GLU A 248 -17.42 -3.56 15.73
N PHE A 249 -16.51 -3.46 16.70
CA PHE A 249 -15.10 -3.20 16.47
C PHE A 249 -14.45 -4.30 15.60
N LEU A 250 -14.72 -5.57 15.91
CA LEU A 250 -14.21 -6.69 15.12
C LEU A 250 -14.78 -6.70 13.70
N LEU A 251 -16.06 -6.41 13.51
CA LEU A 251 -16.66 -6.24 12.18
C LEU A 251 -16.04 -5.06 11.42
N ALA A 252 -15.82 -3.94 12.13
CA ALA A 252 -15.20 -2.75 11.58
C ALA A 252 -13.78 -3.02 11.08
N LEU A 253 -13.01 -3.88 11.76
CA LEU A 253 -11.67 -4.31 11.35
C LEU A 253 -11.69 -5.36 10.23
N THR A 254 -12.51 -6.41 10.39
CA THR A 254 -12.45 -7.60 9.53
C THR A 254 -13.01 -7.36 8.14
N GLN A 255 -13.89 -6.38 7.94
CA GLN A 255 -14.39 -5.98 6.62
C GLN A 255 -13.28 -5.50 5.66
N HIS A 256 -12.09 -5.20 6.16
CA HIS A 256 -10.92 -4.75 5.38
C HIS A 256 -9.98 -5.88 4.99
N ILE A 257 -10.25 -7.11 5.43
CA ILE A 257 -9.47 -8.27 5.03
C ILE A 257 -9.78 -8.55 3.55
N PRO A 258 -8.80 -8.41 2.65
CA PRO A 258 -9.05 -8.65 1.23
C PRO A 258 -9.12 -10.16 0.96
N PRO A 259 -9.76 -10.58 -0.16
CA PRO A 259 -9.74 -11.97 -0.59
C PRO A 259 -8.32 -12.53 -0.74
N LYS A 260 -8.18 -13.85 -0.67
CA LYS A 260 -6.90 -14.52 -0.91
C LYS A 260 -6.37 -14.15 -2.31
N GLY A 261 -5.07 -13.83 -2.39
CA GLY A 261 -4.42 -13.46 -3.65
C GLY A 261 -4.67 -12.02 -4.11
N PHE A 262 -5.52 -11.25 -3.43
CA PHE A 262 -5.78 -9.86 -3.83
C PHE A 262 -4.52 -9.00 -3.70
N GLN A 263 -4.17 -8.29 -4.77
CA GLN A 263 -3.02 -7.40 -4.82
C GLN A 263 -3.35 -6.06 -4.17
N LEU A 264 -2.74 -5.76 -3.03
CA LEU A 264 -2.89 -4.47 -2.33
C LEU A 264 -1.92 -3.40 -2.86
N ILE A 265 -0.83 -3.83 -3.51
CA ILE A 265 0.21 -2.94 -4.02
C ILE A 265 0.43 -3.30 -5.49
N LYS A 266 0.42 -2.30 -6.35
CA LYS A 266 0.71 -2.47 -7.78
C LYS A 266 1.79 -1.50 -8.22
N HIS A 267 2.66 -2.00 -9.09
CA HIS A 267 3.62 -1.21 -9.83
C HIS A 267 3.16 -1.15 -11.28
N LEU A 268 2.85 0.05 -11.77
CA LEU A 268 2.31 0.31 -13.10
C LEU A 268 3.27 1.18 -13.91
N GLY A 269 3.05 1.22 -15.22
CA GLY A 269 3.87 1.99 -16.16
C GLY A 269 5.34 1.59 -16.06
N LEU A 270 6.25 2.55 -15.88
CA LEU A 270 7.69 2.30 -15.79
C LEU A 270 8.12 1.40 -14.63
N TYR A 271 7.31 1.32 -13.56
CA TYR A 271 7.60 0.43 -12.43
C TYR A 271 7.08 -0.99 -12.62
N ALA A 272 6.25 -1.25 -13.62
CA ALA A 272 5.81 -2.60 -13.93
C ALA A 272 7.01 -3.49 -14.33
N ASN A 273 6.97 -4.78 -13.97
CA ASN A 273 8.09 -5.70 -14.22
C ASN A 273 8.43 -5.79 -15.72
N ARG A 274 7.43 -5.80 -16.60
CA ARG A 274 7.60 -5.85 -18.06
C ARG A 274 8.29 -4.60 -18.59
N SER A 275 7.82 -3.42 -18.17
CA SER A 275 8.38 -2.12 -18.57
C SER A 275 9.81 -1.92 -18.07
N ARG A 276 10.14 -2.41 -16.87
CA ARG A 276 11.50 -2.34 -16.33
C ARG A 276 12.53 -3.05 -17.20
N ARG A 277 12.15 -4.15 -17.85
CA ARG A 277 13.01 -4.84 -18.82
C ARG A 277 13.14 -4.04 -20.12
N LYS A 278 12.01 -3.54 -20.63
CA LYS A 278 11.96 -2.75 -21.88
C LYS A 278 12.79 -1.46 -21.81
N TYR A 279 12.71 -0.72 -20.70
CA TYR A 279 13.38 0.57 -20.55
C TYR A 279 14.62 0.49 -19.65
N ALA A 280 15.27 -0.68 -19.58
CA ALA A 280 16.36 -0.94 -18.63
C ALA A 280 17.51 0.07 -18.75
N THR A 281 17.87 0.49 -19.97
CA THR A 281 18.94 1.46 -20.24
C THR A 281 18.64 2.84 -19.66
N VAL A 282 17.45 3.38 -19.96
CA VAL A 282 16.99 4.68 -19.44
C VAL A 282 16.84 4.64 -17.91
N ILE A 283 16.23 3.56 -17.39
CA ILE A 283 16.08 3.33 -15.95
C ILE A 283 17.45 3.23 -15.25
N CYS A 284 18.48 2.65 -15.91
CA CYS A 284 19.83 2.58 -15.36
C CYS A 284 20.48 3.95 -15.22
N MET A 285 20.20 4.91 -16.11
CA MET A 285 20.69 6.30 -15.99
C MET A 285 20.19 6.94 -14.68
N PHE A 286 18.92 6.71 -14.32
CA PHE A 286 18.35 7.13 -13.05
C PHE A 286 18.82 6.32 -11.82
N LYS A 287 19.47 5.16 -12.00
CA LYS A 287 19.91 4.26 -10.91
C LYS A 287 21.42 4.24 -10.65
N ARG A 288 22.24 4.93 -11.46
CA ARG A 288 23.72 4.85 -11.42
C ARG A 288 24.31 5.22 -10.04
N LYS A 289 23.61 6.00 -9.21
CA LYS A 289 23.99 6.32 -7.82
C LYS A 289 23.71 5.22 -6.77
N LEU A 290 22.88 4.21 -7.05
CA LEU A 290 22.45 3.19 -6.06
C LEU A 290 23.27 1.89 -6.08
N LYS A 291 23.92 1.55 -7.22
CA LYS A 291 24.73 0.31 -7.35
C LYS A 291 25.89 0.23 -6.34
N LEU A 292 26.49 1.36 -5.97
CA LEU A 292 27.56 1.43 -4.97
C LEU A 292 27.07 1.13 -3.54
N ILE A 293 25.77 1.35 -3.25
CA ILE A 293 25.19 1.12 -1.92
C ILE A 293 24.70 -0.33 -1.75
N GLN A 294 24.22 -0.97 -2.84
CA GLN A 294 23.71 -2.35 -2.79
C GLN A 294 24.77 -3.39 -2.43
N LYS A 295 26.03 -3.19 -2.83
CA LYS A 295 27.13 -4.12 -2.52
C LYS A 295 27.42 -4.23 -1.00
N LYS A 296 26.97 -3.26 -0.20
CA LYS A 296 27.16 -3.23 1.27
C LYS A 296 26.01 -3.85 2.09
N LEU A 297 24.86 -4.17 1.49
CA LEU A 297 23.62 -4.47 2.25
C LEU A 297 23.17 -5.95 2.25
N PHE A 298 23.79 -6.81 1.43
CA PHE A 298 23.30 -8.20 1.25
C PHE A 298 24.14 -9.29 1.95
N THR A 299 24.96 -8.92 2.94
CA THR A 299 25.77 -9.87 3.72
C THR A 299 25.60 -9.67 5.23
N SER A 300 24.37 -9.50 5.74
CA SER A 300 24.17 -9.36 7.18
C SER A 300 23.81 -10.69 7.84
N THR A 301 24.82 -11.39 8.34
CA THR A 301 24.67 -12.16 9.58
C THR A 301 24.22 -11.19 10.69
N LYS A 302 23.35 -11.65 11.60
CA LYS A 302 22.92 -10.84 12.74
C LYS A 302 24.17 -10.46 13.55
N ARG A 303 24.33 -9.17 13.87
CA ARG A 303 25.49 -8.65 14.62
C ARG A 303 25.11 -8.37 16.07
N CYS A 304 26.04 -8.60 16.99
CA CYS A 304 25.87 -8.27 18.40
C CYS A 304 25.74 -6.75 18.59
N LYS A 305 24.83 -6.31 19.47
CA LYS A 305 24.65 -4.88 19.76
C LYS A 305 25.75 -4.30 20.65
N LEU A 306 26.43 -5.14 21.44
CA LEU A 306 27.49 -4.72 22.35
C LEU A 306 28.84 -4.57 21.64
N CYS A 307 29.26 -5.58 20.85
CA CYS A 307 30.59 -5.60 20.23
C CYS A 307 30.58 -5.63 18.69
N ASN A 308 29.41 -5.65 18.04
CA ASN A 308 29.27 -5.79 16.59
C ASN A 308 29.85 -7.10 16.00
N GLY A 309 30.17 -8.08 16.86
CA GLY A 309 30.62 -9.42 16.49
C GLY A 309 29.56 -10.25 15.77
N PRO A 310 29.94 -11.32 15.05
CA PRO A 310 29.00 -12.21 14.40
C PRO A 310 28.17 -12.99 15.43
N MET A 311 26.87 -13.17 15.16
CA MET A 311 26.00 -14.02 15.98
C MET A 311 25.68 -15.34 15.27
N LYS A 312 25.73 -16.44 16.02
CA LYS A 312 25.33 -17.79 15.57
C LYS A 312 23.97 -18.16 16.17
N ILE A 313 23.19 -18.97 15.46
CA ILE A 313 21.97 -19.58 16.00
C ILE A 313 22.39 -20.67 16.98
N MET A 314 21.89 -20.58 18.20
CA MET A 314 22.12 -21.59 19.25
C MET A 314 20.94 -22.55 19.34
N GLU A 315 19.73 -22.00 19.22
CA GLU A 315 18.50 -22.76 19.39
C GLU A 315 17.40 -22.24 18.47
N ILE A 316 16.55 -23.14 17.99
CA ILE A 316 15.32 -22.82 17.29
C ILE A 316 14.18 -23.56 18.00
N PHE A 317 13.30 -22.82 18.66
CA PHE A 317 12.03 -23.33 19.13
C PHE A 317 10.97 -23.01 18.06
N PRO A 318 10.48 -24.01 17.31
CA PRO A 318 9.56 -23.77 16.21
C PRO A 318 8.20 -23.27 16.74
N PRO A 319 7.49 -22.43 15.97
CA PRO A 319 6.13 -22.06 16.31
C PRO A 319 5.24 -23.30 16.38
N THR A 320 4.37 -23.37 17.39
CA THR A 320 3.20 -24.24 17.33
C THR A 320 2.40 -23.84 16.11
N ASP A 321 2.05 -24.81 15.27
CA ASP A 321 1.39 -24.54 13.98
C ASP A 321 0.18 -23.63 14.23
N PRO A 322 0.10 -22.43 13.61
CA PRO A 322 -1.06 -21.60 13.80
C PRO A 322 -2.28 -22.40 13.31
N PRO A 323 -3.43 -22.36 14.03
CA PRO A 323 -4.66 -23.00 13.58
C PRO A 323 -4.86 -22.75 12.09
N ARG A 324 -5.19 -23.79 11.29
CA ARG A 324 -5.17 -23.73 9.82
C ARG A 324 -5.94 -22.52 9.23
N HIS A 325 -6.90 -21.96 9.97
CA HIS A 325 -7.65 -20.75 9.61
C HIS A 325 -6.85 -19.43 9.68
N LEU A 326 -5.73 -19.36 10.41
CA LEU A 326 -4.86 -18.16 10.54
C LEU A 326 -3.75 -18.10 9.48
N LEU A 327 -3.44 -19.21 8.79
CA LEU A 327 -2.49 -19.28 7.66
C LEU A 327 -2.94 -18.45 6.44
N LEU A 328 -4.18 -17.99 6.42
CA LEU A 328 -4.85 -17.34 5.28
C LEU A 328 -4.37 -15.91 4.97
N SER A 329 -3.45 -15.32 5.77
CA SER A 329 -3.04 -13.92 5.62
C SER A 329 -1.53 -13.67 5.43
N SER A 330 -0.68 -14.70 5.51
CA SER A 330 0.77 -14.51 5.49
C SER A 330 1.30 -14.24 4.08
N TYR A 331 2.26 -13.32 3.98
CA TYR A 331 2.93 -12.96 2.72
C TYR A 331 3.75 -14.13 2.12
N ALA A 332 4.17 -15.10 2.95
CA ALA A 332 4.81 -16.33 2.49
C ALA A 332 3.90 -17.17 1.58
N GLY A 333 2.58 -17.20 1.85
CA GLY A 333 1.61 -17.87 0.98
C GLY A 333 1.38 -17.16 -0.37
N GLN A 334 1.72 -15.86 -0.48
CA GLN A 334 1.63 -15.10 -1.73
C GLN A 334 2.93 -15.17 -2.56
N GLN A 335 4.08 -15.50 -1.93
CA GLN A 335 5.34 -15.73 -2.64
C GLN A 335 5.54 -17.17 -3.12
N ARG A 336 4.78 -18.15 -2.60
CA ARG A 336 4.73 -19.52 -3.11
C ARG A 336 3.94 -19.69 -4.41
N LEU A 337 3.44 -18.60 -4.99
CA LEU A 337 2.91 -18.55 -6.35
C LEU A 337 3.91 -17.76 -7.20
N ARG A 338 5.03 -18.41 -7.49
CA ARG A 338 5.90 -18.07 -8.62
C ARG A 338 5.63 -19.05 -9.74
#